data_AF-A0A3C0ZS96-F1
#
_entry.id   AF-A0A3C0ZS96-F1
#
_cell.length_a   1.000
_cell.length_b   1.000
_cell.length_c   1.000
_cell.angle_alpha   90.00
_cell.angle_beta   90.00
_cell.angle_gamma   90.00
#
_symmetry.space_group_name_H-M   'P 1'
#
loop_
_entity.id
_entity.type
_entity.pdbx_description
1 polymer ?
#
loop_
_entity_poly.entity_id
_entity_poly.type
_entity_poly.pdbx_seq_one_letter_code
_entity_poly.pdbx_strand_id
1 'polypeptide(L)'
;TALDNRSYTAYMLQVGYEEGAAQIAVSILSCALSYEHIARRMLEKYPEADRHPFYGEWVKGYACEEYHEANEELIALTERLCENMNEPQLRHLEEIFHICSRYEMSFWDMAWEIRG
;
A
#
# COMPACT_ATOMS: atom_id res chain seq x y z
N THR A 1 -20.28 -0.35 -3.36
CA THR A 1 -19.22 -0.07 -4.36
C THR A 1 -18.47 1.21 -4.08
N ALA A 2 -19.11 2.38 -3.89
CA ALA A 2 -18.39 3.62 -3.57
C ALA A 2 -18.02 3.79 -2.07
N LEU A 3 -18.50 2.92 -1.18
CA LEU A 3 -18.37 3.10 0.26
C LEU A 3 -16.96 2.75 0.76
N ASP A 4 -16.37 1.63 0.34
CA ASP A 4 -15.09 1.17 0.89
C ASP A 4 -13.87 1.91 0.33
N ASN A 5 -13.85 2.31 -0.95
CA ASN A 5 -12.83 3.23 -1.47
C ASN A 5 -12.92 4.61 -0.80
N ARG A 6 -14.14 5.05 -0.49
CA ARG A 6 -14.34 6.27 0.30
C ARG A 6 -13.90 6.06 1.74
N SER A 7 -14.14 4.90 2.36
CA SER A 7 -13.68 4.57 3.71
C SER A 7 -12.16 4.55 3.79
N TYR A 8 -11.46 4.01 2.79
CA TYR A 8 -10.00 3.95 2.78
C TYR A 8 -9.37 5.32 2.59
N THR A 9 -9.87 6.08 1.61
CA THR A 9 -9.42 7.46 1.39
C THR A 9 -9.80 8.36 2.57
N ALA A 10 -10.98 8.17 3.17
CA ALA A 10 -11.40 8.89 4.37
C ALA A 10 -10.58 8.51 5.59
N TYR A 11 -10.15 7.25 5.72
CA TYR A 11 -9.25 6.82 6.80
C TYR A 11 -7.86 7.43 6.63
N MET A 12 -7.27 7.39 5.44
CA MET A 12 -5.99 8.08 5.16
C MET A 12 -6.09 9.60 5.40
N LEU A 13 -7.21 10.22 4.98
CA LEU A 13 -7.46 11.64 5.26
C LEU A 13 -7.66 11.88 6.75
N GLN A 14 -8.39 11.02 7.46
CA GLN A 14 -8.63 11.13 8.90
C GLN A 14 -7.32 11.00 9.67
N VAL A 15 -6.48 10.00 9.36
CA VAL A 15 -5.11 9.88 9.89
C VAL A 15 -4.30 11.15 9.58
N GLY A 16 -4.46 11.70 8.37
CA GLY A 16 -3.84 12.97 7.99
C GLY A 16 -4.32 14.21 8.75
N TYR A 17 -5.57 14.23 9.19
CA TYR A 17 -6.17 15.34 9.93
C TYR A 17 -6.03 15.19 11.45
N GLU A 18 -5.98 13.97 11.97
CA GLU A 18 -6.07 13.66 13.40
C GLU A 18 -4.74 13.19 14.00
N GLU A 19 -3.78 12.71 13.19
CA GLU A 19 -2.54 12.10 13.66
C GLU A 19 -1.27 12.81 13.15
N GLY A 20 -0.11 12.15 13.31
CA GLY A 20 1.21 12.70 12.98
C GLY A 20 1.75 12.25 11.62
N ALA A 21 2.84 12.88 11.20
CA ALA A 21 3.48 12.59 9.92
C ALA A 21 3.89 11.12 9.76
N ALA A 22 4.28 10.43 10.84
CA ALA A 22 4.66 9.02 10.80
C ALA A 22 3.45 8.11 10.48
N GLN A 23 2.29 8.40 11.06
CA GLN A 23 1.05 7.66 10.84
C GLN A 23 0.57 7.80 9.39
N ILE A 24 0.68 9.01 8.84
CA ILE A 24 0.41 9.28 7.42
C ILE A 24 1.37 8.48 6.55
N ALA A 25 2.67 8.57 6.81
CA ALA A 25 3.69 7.87 6.04
C ALA A 25 3.45 6.35 6.04
N VAL A 26 3.16 5.76 7.21
CA VAL A 26 2.85 4.33 7.35
C VAL A 26 1.58 3.92 6.60
N SER A 27 0.54 4.75 6.64
CA SER A 27 -0.70 4.46 5.90
C SER A 27 -0.44 4.37 4.39
N ILE A 28 0.38 5.26 3.84
CA ILE A 28 0.77 5.25 2.41
C ILE A 28 1.71 4.09 2.12
N LEU A 29 2.67 3.83 3.02
CA LEU A 29 3.67 2.78 2.89
C LEU A 29 3.03 1.40 2.72
N SER A 30 1.96 1.12 3.48
CA SER A 30 1.24 -0.15 3.37
C SER A 30 0.75 -0.43 1.93
N CYS A 31 0.22 0.58 1.24
CA CYS A 31 -0.17 0.45 -0.16
C CYS A 31 1.00 0.31 -1.09
N ALA A 32 1.99 1.17 -0.93
CA ALA A 32 3.08 1.26 -1.87
C ALA A 32 3.83 -0.09 -1.95
N LEU A 33 4.05 -0.71 -0.78
CA LEU A 33 4.70 -2.02 -0.67
C LEU A 33 3.80 -3.17 -1.13
N SER A 34 2.49 -3.15 -0.84
CA SER A 34 1.61 -4.24 -1.23
C SER A 34 1.48 -4.36 -2.76
N TYR A 35 1.38 -3.24 -3.46
CA TYR A 35 1.29 -3.20 -4.93
C TYR A 35 2.57 -3.72 -5.58
N GLU A 36 3.74 -3.28 -5.10
CA GLU A 36 5.02 -3.80 -5.58
C GLU A 36 5.12 -5.31 -5.33
N HIS A 37 4.78 -5.75 -4.11
CA HIS A 37 4.81 -7.17 -3.74
C HIS A 37 3.93 -8.03 -4.66
N ILE A 38 2.69 -7.59 -4.90
CA ILE A 38 1.74 -8.30 -5.77
C ILE A 38 2.28 -8.36 -7.20
N ALA A 39 2.76 -7.25 -7.75
CA ALA A 39 3.26 -7.19 -9.13
C ALA A 39 4.51 -8.07 -9.34
N ARG A 40 5.46 -8.02 -8.41
CA ARG A 40 6.64 -8.92 -8.44
C ARG A 40 6.23 -10.39 -8.31
N ARG A 41 5.29 -10.70 -7.41
CA ARG A 41 4.79 -12.07 -7.25
C ARG A 41 4.05 -12.58 -8.48
N MET A 42 3.35 -11.69 -9.21
CA MET A 42 2.75 -12.01 -10.49
C MET A 42 3.81 -12.37 -11.53
N LEU A 43 4.90 -11.62 -11.63
CA LEU A 43 6.01 -11.93 -12.54
C LEU A 43 6.72 -13.24 -12.21
N GLU A 44 6.94 -13.52 -10.93
CA GLU A 44 7.54 -14.80 -10.51
C GLU A 44 6.68 -16.00 -10.92
N LYS A 45 5.35 -15.87 -10.81
CA LYS A 45 4.41 -16.95 -11.14
C LYS A 45 4.06 -17.00 -12.63
N TYR A 46 4.04 -15.85 -13.29
CA TYR A 46 3.67 -15.65 -14.69
C TYR A 46 4.67 -14.68 -15.35
N PRO A 47 5.81 -15.20 -15.86
CA PRO A 47 6.90 -14.36 -16.38
C PRO A 47 6.54 -13.44 -17.56
N GLU A 48 5.43 -13.71 -18.25
CA GLU A 48 4.95 -12.92 -19.39
C GLU A 48 3.81 -11.94 -18.99
N ALA A 49 3.54 -11.78 -17.69
CA ALA A 49 2.43 -10.95 -17.20
C ALA A 49 2.60 -9.45 -17.58
N ASP A 50 3.84 -8.96 -17.66
CA ASP A 50 4.21 -7.62 -18.13
C ASP A 50 3.93 -7.37 -19.62
N ARG A 51 3.80 -8.44 -20.41
CA ARG A 51 3.47 -8.39 -21.83
C ARG A 51 1.99 -8.62 -22.11
N HIS A 52 1.18 -8.84 -21.07
CA HIS A 52 -0.24 -9.01 -21.23
C HIS A 52 -0.86 -7.74 -21.85
N PRO A 53 -1.67 -7.86 -22.93
CA PRO A 53 -2.13 -6.70 -23.70
C PRO A 53 -2.99 -5.71 -22.89
N PHE A 54 -3.64 -6.19 -21.82
CA PHE A 54 -4.46 -5.38 -20.92
C PHE A 54 -3.79 -5.05 -19.58
N TYR A 55 -3.28 -6.05 -18.84
CA TYR A 55 -2.68 -5.87 -17.51
C TYR A 55 -1.16 -5.59 -17.50
N GLY A 56 -0.48 -5.71 -18.64
CA GLY A 56 0.98 -5.65 -18.69
C GLY A 56 1.57 -4.33 -18.21
N GLU A 57 0.93 -3.21 -18.54
CA GLU A 57 1.37 -1.88 -18.08
C GLU A 57 1.23 -1.71 -16.57
N TRP A 58 0.18 -2.30 -15.97
CA TRP A 58 0.01 -2.30 -14.52
C TRP A 58 1.13 -3.09 -13.84
N VAL A 59 1.41 -4.30 -14.34
CA VAL A 59 2.48 -5.16 -13.80
C VAL A 59 3.85 -4.49 -13.95
N LYS A 60 4.14 -3.91 -15.12
CA LYS A 60 5.38 -3.16 -15.35
C LYS A 60 5.53 -1.99 -14.39
N GLY A 61 4.49 -1.17 -14.25
CA GLY A 61 4.55 0.03 -13.44
C GLY A 61 4.88 -0.24 -11.97
N TYR A 62 4.30 -1.30 -11.39
CA TYR A 62 4.52 -1.64 -9.98
C TYR A 62 5.71 -2.56 -9.73
N ALA A 63 6.24 -3.24 -10.76
CA ALA A 63 7.42 -4.10 -10.65
C ALA A 63 8.71 -3.47 -11.19
N CYS A 64 8.66 -2.23 -11.69
CA CYS A 64 9.84 -1.54 -12.21
C CYS A 64 10.74 -1.03 -11.08
N GLU A 65 12.00 -0.77 -11.45
CA GLU A 65 13.01 -0.32 -10.49
C GLU A 65 12.70 1.08 -9.95
N GLU A 66 12.17 1.97 -10.78
CA GLU A 66 11.83 3.33 -10.37
C GLU A 66 10.75 3.36 -9.28
N TYR A 67 9.81 2.41 -9.32
CA TYR A 67 8.79 2.26 -8.29
C TYR A 67 9.38 1.67 -6.99
N HIS A 68 10.31 0.72 -7.13
CA HIS A 68 11.06 0.18 -6.00
C HIS A 68 11.89 1.24 -5.27
N GLU A 69 12.63 2.07 -6.03
CA GLU A 69 13.42 3.17 -5.48
C GLU A 69 12.53 4.17 -4.72
N ALA A 70 11.35 4.51 -5.26
CA ALA A 70 10.39 5.37 -4.58
C ALA A 70 9.86 4.74 -3.27
N ASN A 71 9.67 3.41 -3.24
CA ASN A 71 9.28 2.70 -2.03
C ASN A 71 10.39 2.71 -0.98
N GLU A 72 11.65 2.52 -1.36
CA GLU A 72 12.80 2.62 -0.47
C GLU A 72 12.94 4.03 0.13
N GLU A 73 12.71 5.08 -0.66
CA GLU A 73 12.67 6.46 -0.17
C GLU A 73 11.55 6.68 0.87
N LEU A 74 10.38 6.09 0.64
CA LEU A 74 9.24 6.17 1.57
C LEU A 74 9.51 5.39 2.87
N ILE A 75 10.17 4.23 2.79
CA ILE A 75 10.65 3.47 3.96
C ILE A 75 11.60 4.35 4.77
N ALA A 76 12.64 4.90 4.13
CA ALA A 76 13.64 5.73 4.81
C ALA A 76 13.02 7.00 5.43
N LEU A 77 12.02 7.60 4.78
CA LEU A 77 11.24 8.70 5.38
C LEU A 77 10.49 8.22 6.63
N THR A 78 9.82 7.08 6.55
CA THR A 78 9.04 6.52 7.65
C THR A 78 9.94 6.20 8.84
N GLU A 79 11.08 5.56 8.62
CA GLU A 79 12.07 5.26 9.67
C GLU A 79 12.55 6.54 10.38
N ARG A 80 12.90 7.58 9.61
CA ARG A 80 13.29 8.89 10.18
C ARG A 80 12.20 9.51 11.05
N LEU A 81 10.95 9.42 10.62
CA LEU A 81 9.80 9.93 11.39
C LEU A 81 9.58 9.13 12.69
N CYS A 82 10.05 7.89 12.75
CA CYS A 82 9.91 6.99 13.88
C CYS A 82 11.10 7.00 14.86
N GLU A 83 12.23 7.66 14.52
CA GLU A 83 13.50 7.61 15.27
C GLU A 83 13.39 7.82 16.79
N ASN A 84 12.47 8.69 17.23
CA ASN A 84 12.30 9.05 18.65
C ASN A 84 11.03 8.48 19.29
N MET A 85 10.35 7.58 18.60
CA MET A 85 9.11 6.97 19.09
C MET A 85 9.40 5.88 20.12
N ASN A 86 8.54 5.81 21.13
CA ASN A 86 8.56 4.73 22.10
C ASN A 86 7.77 3.50 21.59
N GLU A 87 7.95 2.38 22.27
CA GLU A 87 7.35 1.10 21.86
C GLU A 87 5.82 1.14 21.72
N PRO A 88 5.03 1.78 22.62
CA PRO A 88 3.60 2.00 22.39
C PRO A 88 3.27 2.75 21.09
N GLN A 89 4.05 3.78 20.74
CA GLN A 89 3.83 4.54 19.51
C GLN A 89 4.15 3.72 18.26
N LEU A 90 5.23 2.93 18.30
CA LEU A 90 5.59 2.03 17.21
C LEU A 90 4.53 0.94 17.00
N ARG A 91 4.00 0.36 18.08
CA ARG A 91 2.88 -0.61 17.98
C ARG A 91 1.63 0.00 17.34
N HIS A 92 1.33 1.26 17.65
CA HIS A 92 0.20 1.95 17.01
C HIS A 92 0.43 2.12 15.49
N LEU A 93 1.67 2.38 15.06
CA LEU A 93 2.00 2.41 13.64
C LEU A 93 1.84 1.03 12.98
N GLU A 94 2.27 -0.05 13.65
CA GLU A 94 2.04 -1.42 13.17
C GLU A 94 0.54 -1.73 13.02
N GLU A 95 -0.29 -1.27 13.98
CA GLU A 95 -1.75 -1.41 13.91
C GLU A 95 -2.34 -0.67 12.70
N ILE A 96 -1.91 0.58 12.45
CA ILE A 96 -2.32 1.34 11.25
C ILE A 96 -1.93 0.58 9.98
N PHE A 97 -0.69 0.09 9.90
CA PHE A 97 -0.21 -0.67 8.75
C PHE A 97 -1.10 -1.91 8.50
N HIS A 98 -1.38 -2.70 9.54
CA HIS A 98 -2.23 -3.87 9.45
C HIS A 98 -3.67 -3.53 9.04
N ILE A 99 -4.24 -2.46 9.57
CA ILE A 99 -5.58 -1.99 9.21
C ILE A 99 -5.61 -1.63 7.72
N CYS A 100 -4.64 -0.86 7.24
CA CYS A 100 -4.55 -0.48 5.85
C CYS A 100 -4.39 -1.69 4.93
N SER A 101 -3.48 -2.62 5.24
CA SER A 101 -3.32 -3.86 4.44
C SER A 101 -4.60 -4.70 4.38
N ARG A 102 -5.42 -4.70 5.45
CA ARG A 102 -6.73 -5.36 5.43
C ARG A 102 -7.74 -4.65 4.54
N TYR A 103 -7.76 -3.32 4.54
CA TYR A 103 -8.58 -2.54 3.60
C TYR A 103 -8.19 -2.81 2.15
N GLU A 104 -6.90 -2.95 1.87
CA GLU A 104 -6.43 -3.32 0.54
C GLU A 104 -6.86 -4.73 0.13
N MET A 105 -6.81 -5.69 1.04
CA MET A 105 -7.35 -7.03 0.77
C MET A 105 -8.84 -6.95 0.42
N SER A 106 -9.62 -6.17 1.18
CA SER A 106 -11.03 -5.93 0.86
C SER A 106 -11.24 -5.19 -0.47
N PHE A 107 -10.31 -4.32 -0.87
CA PHE A 107 -10.33 -3.70 -2.19
C PHE A 107 -10.20 -4.73 -3.32
N TRP A 108 -9.26 -5.67 -3.17
CA TRP A 108 -9.08 -6.76 -4.13
C TRP A 108 -10.24 -7.74 -4.12
N ASP A 109 -10.78 -8.08 -2.95
CA ASP A 109 -11.97 -8.92 -2.81
C ASP A 109 -13.18 -8.27 -3.50
N MET A 110 -13.39 -6.96 -3.33
CA MET A 110 -14.44 -6.24 -4.05
C MET A 110 -14.24 -6.27 -5.57
N ALA A 111 -13.00 -6.09 -6.05
CA ALA A 111 -12.69 -6.14 -7.48
C ALA A 111 -12.92 -7.54 -8.07
N TRP A 112 -12.70 -8.58 -7.27
CA TRP A 112 -12.97 -9.98 -7.62
C TRP A 112 -14.46 -10.35 -7.53
N GLU A 113 -15.14 -9.89 -6.48
CA GLU A 113 -16.57 -10.08 -6.22
C GLU A 113 -17.46 -9.11 -7.02
N ILE A 114 -16.92 -8.40 -8.02
CA ILE A 114 -17.76 -7.76 -9.03
C ILE A 114 -18.64 -8.87 -9.61
N ARG A 115 -19.87 -8.96 -9.09
CA ARG A 115 -20.98 -9.71 -9.65
C ARG A 115 -21.11 -9.20 -11.08
N GLY A 116 -20.55 -9.97 -12.01
CA GLY A 116 -20.90 -9.90 -13.41
C GLY A 116 -22.40 -10.11 -13.60
#